data_AF-A0A0U5H2U2-F1
#
_entry.id   AF-A0A0U5H2U2-F1
#
_cell.length_a   1.000
_cell.length_b   1.000
_cell.length_c   1.000
_cell.angle_alpha   90.00
_cell.angle_beta   90.00
_cell.angle_gamma   90.00
#
_symmetry.space_group_name_H-M   'P 1'
#
loop_
_entity.id
_entity.type
_entity.pdbx_description
1 polymer ?
#
loop_
_entity_poly.entity_id
_entity_poly.type
_entity_poly.pdbx_seq_one_letter_code
_entity_poly.pdbx_strand_id
1 'polypeptide(L)'
;MTVAMLLEQYVSLGIFLIAGVLSGLSYLAWYRERDRRMRVVTAGYAMFALYGLVVFLEYPLLPYLGARTVELLEHGSALLVLAGLLTFFVALTRD
;
A
#
# COMPACT_ATOMS: atom_id res chain seq x y z
N MET A 1 -11.53 4.13 -21.93
CA MET A 1 -10.92 3.30 -20.86
C MET A 1 -11.30 1.85 -21.12
N THR A 2 -10.35 0.93 -21.04
CA THR A 2 -10.63 -0.51 -21.18
C THR A 2 -11.20 -1.06 -19.87
N VAL A 3 -11.90 -2.20 -19.92
CA VAL A 3 -12.46 -2.85 -18.72
C VAL A 3 -11.34 -3.21 -17.72
N ALA A 4 -10.18 -3.64 -18.22
CA ALA A 4 -9.01 -3.96 -17.40
C ALA A 4 -8.54 -2.75 -16.57
N MET A 5 -8.46 -1.58 -17.20
CA MET A 5 -8.04 -0.32 -16.57
C MET A 5 -8.96 0.10 -15.42
N LEU A 6 -10.28 -0.01 -15.63
CA LEU A 6 -11.27 0.28 -14.58
C LEU A 6 -11.14 -0.69 -13.41
N LEU A 7 -11.00 -1.99 -13.71
CA LEU A 7 -10.87 -3.03 -12.69
C LEU A 7 -9.66 -2.75 -11.80
N GLU A 8 -8.51 -2.48 -12.41
CA GLU A 8 -7.27 -2.21 -11.70
C GLU A 8 -7.38 -0.94 -10.83
N GLN A 9 -7.99 0.13 -11.36
CA GLN A 9 -8.22 1.35 -10.60
C GLN A 9 -9.11 1.10 -9.36
N TYR A 10 -10.22 0.36 -9.51
CA TYR A 10 -11.12 0.05 -8.40
C TYR A 10 -10.49 -0.91 -7.38
N VAL A 11 -9.75 -1.92 -7.84
CA VAL A 11 -9.05 -2.85 -6.96
C VAL A 11 -7.96 -2.12 -6.16
N SER A 12 -7.18 -1.25 -6.80
CA SER A 12 -6.14 -0.45 -6.14
C SER A 12 -6.74 0.53 -5.12
N LEU A 13 -7.88 1.14 -5.43
CA LEU A 13 -8.64 1.93 -4.46
C LEU A 13 -9.09 1.08 -3.27
N GLY A 14 -9.57 -0.14 -3.52
CA GLY A 14 -9.93 -1.10 -2.47
C GLY A 14 -8.75 -1.44 -1.57
N ILE A 15 -7.58 -1.72 -2.15
CA ILE A 15 -6.34 -1.97 -1.41
C ILE A 15 -5.98 -0.75 -0.55
N PHE A 16 -6.00 0.45 -1.10
CA PHE A 16 -5.70 1.68 -0.36
C PHE A 16 -6.61 1.85 0.85
N LEU A 17 -7.93 1.71 0.66
CA LEU A 17 -8.91 1.91 1.73
C LEU A 17 -8.76 0.84 2.82
N ILE A 18 -8.70 -0.44 2.44
CA ILE A 18 -8.62 -1.54 3.41
C ILE A 18 -7.29 -1.50 4.15
N ALA A 19 -6.18 -1.35 3.44
CA ALA A 19 -4.86 -1.27 4.06
C ALA A 19 -4.71 0.00 4.91
N GLY A 20 -5.31 1.12 4.50
CA GLY A 20 -5.35 2.35 5.29
C GLY A 20 -6.13 2.19 6.59
N VAL A 21 -7.31 1.55 6.54
CA VAL A 21 -8.09 1.23 7.74
C VAL A 21 -7.32 0.28 8.65
N LEU A 22 -6.74 -0.79 8.13
CA LEU A 22 -5.94 -1.74 8.91
C LEU A 22 -4.71 -1.06 9.53
N SER A 23 -4.02 -0.20 8.78
CA SER A 23 -2.90 0.60 9.30
C SER A 23 -3.35 1.51 10.43
N GLY A 24 -4.48 2.21 10.28
CA GLY A 24 -5.04 3.07 11.33
C GLY A 24 -5.44 2.29 12.59
N LEU A 25 -6.06 1.13 12.44
CA LEU A 25 -6.41 0.25 13.55
C LEU A 25 -5.17 -0.32 14.25
N SER A 26 -4.17 -0.78 13.50
CA SER A 26 -2.89 -1.24 14.04
C SER A 26 -2.13 -0.12 14.75
N TYR A 27 -2.19 1.11 14.23
CA TYR A 27 -1.63 2.28 14.88
C TYR A 27 -2.32 2.59 16.21
N LEU A 28 -3.66 2.51 16.23
CA LEU A 28 -4.44 2.72 17.45
C LEU A 28 -4.14 1.64 18.51
N ALA A 29 -4.02 0.38 18.08
CA ALA A 29 -3.60 -0.73 18.94
C ALA A 29 -2.19 -0.50 19.49
N TRP A 30 -1.25 -0.05 18.64
CA TRP A 30 0.08 0.34 19.08
C TRP A 30 0.03 1.46 20.12
N TYR A 31 -0.78 2.50 19.92
CA TYR A 31 -0.89 3.60 20.88
C TYR A 31 -1.44 3.12 22.24
N ARG A 32 -2.41 2.21 22.22
CA ARG A 32 -3.08 1.69 23.42
C ARG A 32 -2.23 0.70 24.21
N GLU A 33 -1.61 -0.27 23.54
CA GLU A 33 -0.90 -1.38 24.19
C GLU A 33 0.62 -1.17 24.22
N ARG A 34 1.14 -0.16 23.50
CA ARG A 34 2.58 0.14 23.34
C ARG A 34 3.43 -1.01 22.82
N ASP A 35 2.80 -2.04 22.26
CA ASP A 35 3.48 -3.19 21.69
C ASP A 35 4.35 -2.77 20.50
N ARG A 36 5.65 -3.10 20.57
CA ARG A 36 6.61 -2.82 19.49
C ARG A 36 6.28 -3.60 18.22
N ARG A 37 5.60 -4.75 18.34
CA ARG A 37 5.16 -5.57 17.21
C ARG A 37 4.15 -4.82 16.33
N MET A 38 3.18 -4.15 16.96
CA MET A 38 2.13 -3.43 16.23
C MET A 38 2.67 -2.25 15.42
N ARG A 39 3.82 -1.66 15.78
CA ARG A 39 4.48 -0.65 14.92
C ARG A 39 4.93 -1.22 13.58
N VAL A 40 5.51 -2.42 13.58
CA VAL A 40 6.01 -3.06 12.36
C VAL A 40 4.84 -3.46 11.46
N VAL A 41 3.77 -3.99 12.05
CA VAL A 41 2.52 -4.32 11.35
C VAL A 41 1.86 -3.07 10.74
N THR A 42 1.80 -1.98 11.50
CA THR A 42 1.28 -0.69 11.02
C THR A 42 2.07 -0.20 9.80
N ALA A 43 3.40 -0.30 9.84
CA ALA A 43 4.26 0.07 8.72
C ALA A 43 4.01 -0.80 7.49
N GLY A 44 3.81 -2.11 7.67
CA GLY A 44 3.44 -3.02 6.58
C GLY A 44 2.13 -2.63 5.93
N TYR A 45 1.07 -2.43 6.71
CA TYR A 45 -0.22 -1.96 6.18
C TYR A 45 -0.12 -0.57 5.52
N ALA A 46 0.71 0.32 6.06
CA ALA A 46 0.94 1.63 5.44
C ALA A 46 1.60 1.50 4.05
N MET A 47 2.55 0.58 3.87
CA MET A 47 3.18 0.33 2.57
C MET A 47 2.19 -0.20 1.54
N PHE A 48 1.29 -1.11 1.94
CA PHE A 48 0.21 -1.58 1.08
C PHE A 48 -0.78 -0.47 0.73
N ALA A 49 -1.10 0.41 1.68
CA ALA A 49 -1.96 1.56 1.42
C ALA A 49 -1.29 2.50 0.41
N LEU A 50 -0.01 2.81 0.60
CA LEU A 50 0.75 3.66 -0.33
C LEU A 50 0.82 3.04 -1.74
N TYR A 51 1.02 1.74 -1.86
CA TYR A 51 0.95 1.04 -3.14
C TYR A 51 -0.41 1.25 -3.82
N GLY A 52 -1.51 0.95 -3.13
CA GLY A 52 -2.86 1.12 -3.66
C GLY A 52 -3.16 2.57 -4.06
N LEU A 53 -2.65 3.54 -3.28
CA LEU A 53 -2.77 4.96 -3.59
C LEU A 53 -2.00 5.32 -4.86
N VAL A 54 -0.76 4.86 -5.00
CA VAL A 54 0.11 5.15 -6.15
C VAL A 54 -0.51 4.62 -7.44
N VAL A 55 -0.94 3.36 -7.46
CA VAL A 55 -1.59 2.76 -8.66
C VAL A 55 -2.94 3.42 -8.94
N PHE A 56 -3.71 3.78 -7.91
CA PHE A 56 -4.95 4.53 -8.11
C PHE A 56 -4.69 5.92 -8.73
N LEU A 57 -3.62 6.59 -8.32
CA LEU A 57 -3.21 7.92 -8.80
C LEU A 57 -2.65 7.87 -10.22
N GLU A 58 -2.13 6.74 -10.67
CA GLU A 58 -1.59 6.56 -12.02
C GLU A 58 -2.58 6.97 -13.10
N TYR A 59 -3.81 6.48 -13.00
CA TYR A 59 -4.86 6.74 -13.96
C TYR A 59 -5.25 8.22 -14.12
N PRO A 60 -5.47 8.99 -13.04
CA PRO A 60 -5.69 10.43 -13.14
C PRO A 60 -4.43 11.25 -13.43
N LEU A 61 -3.21 10.74 -13.13
CA LEU A 61 -1.96 11.45 -13.39
C LEU A 61 -1.33 11.15 -14.76
N LEU A 62 -1.76 10.10 -15.46
CA LEU A 62 -1.37 9.78 -16.84
C LEU A 62 -1.36 10.96 -17.83
N PRO A 63 -2.32 11.91 -17.78
CA PRO A 63 -2.32 13.08 -18.66
C PRO A 63 -1.22 14.11 -18.32
N TYR A 64 -0.72 14.08 -17.09
CA TYR A 64 0.21 15.07 -16.54
C TYR A 64 1.64 14.52 -16.39
N LEU A 65 1.79 13.20 -16.24
CA LEU A 65 3.06 12.49 -16.15
C LEU A 65 3.34 11.78 -17.47
N GLY A 66 4.57 11.89 -17.98
CA GLY A 66 4.96 11.17 -19.20
C GLY A 66 4.87 9.65 -19.01
N ALA A 67 4.58 8.91 -20.09
CA ALA A 67 4.38 7.46 -20.08
C ALA A 67 5.52 6.68 -19.38
N ARG A 68 6.77 7.14 -19.54
CA ARG A 68 7.95 6.54 -18.89
C ARG A 68 7.92 6.66 -17.36
N THR A 69 7.44 7.78 -16.84
CA THR A 69 7.34 8.00 -15.39
C THR A 69 6.25 7.14 -14.79
N VAL A 70 5.13 7.00 -15.53
CA VAL A 70 4.01 6.15 -15.14
C VAL A 70 4.42 4.68 -15.08
N GLU A 71 5.08 4.16 -16.12
CA GLU A 71 5.55 2.77 -16.17
C GLU A 71 6.55 2.46 -15.03
N LEU A 72 7.46 3.39 -14.73
CA LEU A 72 8.39 3.26 -13.59
C LEU A 72 7.67 3.29 -12.25
N LEU A 73 6.59 4.06 -12.14
CA LEU A 73 5.83 4.18 -10.91
C LEU A 73 5.02 2.90 -10.64
N GLU A 74 4.39 2.35 -11.69
CA GLU A 74 3.69 1.07 -11.65
C GLU A 74 4.64 -0.05 -11.18
N HIS A 75 5.77 -0.22 -11.87
CA HIS A 75 6.74 -1.28 -11.57
C HIS A 75 7.49 -1.04 -10.25
N GLY A 76 7.81 0.22 -9.93
CA GLY A 76 8.49 0.59 -8.70
C GLY A 76 7.62 0.43 -7.46
N SER A 77 6.31 0.66 -7.58
CA SER A 77 5.37 0.51 -6.48
C SER A 77 5.25 -0.93 -5.99
N ALA A 78 5.54 -1.93 -6.84
CA ALA A 78 5.60 -3.34 -6.43
C ALA A 78 6.64 -3.60 -5.33
N LEU A 79 7.70 -2.78 -5.23
CA LEU A 79 8.66 -2.86 -4.14
C LEU A 79 8.03 -2.54 -2.77
N LEU A 80 6.99 -1.70 -2.73
CA LEU A 80 6.24 -1.40 -1.50
C LEU A 80 5.49 -2.63 -1.01
N VAL A 81 4.93 -3.44 -1.92
CA VAL A 81 4.28 -4.71 -1.61
C VAL A 81 5.29 -5.68 -1.01
N LEU A 82 6.46 -5.83 -1.64
CA LEU A 82 7.53 -6.70 -1.15
C LEU A 82 8.05 -6.25 0.23
N ALA A 83 8.28 -4.95 0.41
CA ALA A 83 8.68 -4.39 1.70
C ALA A 83 7.59 -4.61 2.76
N GLY A 84 6.33 -4.40 2.40
CA GLY A 84 5.17 -4.67 3.26
C GLY A 84 5.14 -6.14 3.72
N LEU A 85 5.25 -7.09 2.79
CA LEU A 85 5.33 -8.52 3.13
C LEU A 85 6.52 -8.81 4.06
N LEU A 86 7.69 -8.25 3.78
CA LEU A 86 8.89 -8.44 4.59
C LEU A 86 8.68 -7.92 6.02
N THR A 87 8.01 -6.77 6.19
CA THR A 87 7.66 -6.27 7.52
C THR A 87 6.72 -7.20 8.29
N PHE A 88 5.77 -7.87 7.62
CA PHE A 88 4.93 -8.90 8.26
C PHE A 88 5.75 -10.09 8.73
N PHE A 89 6.66 -10.60 7.90
CA PHE A 89 7.55 -11.70 8.30
C PHE A 89 8.44 -11.32 9.49
N VAL A 90 8.97 -10.09 9.51
CA VAL A 90 9.76 -9.57 10.64
C VAL A 90 8.89 -9.43 11.90
N ALA A 91 7.63 -9.05 11.76
CA ALA A 91 6.70 -8.95 12.89
C ALA A 91 6.30 -10.34 13.44
N LEU A 92 6.30 -11.38 12.60
CA LEU A 92 6.03 -12.77 12.98
C LEU A 92 7.26 -13.46 13.61
N THR A 93 8.46 -13.15 13.16
CA THR A 93 9.71 -13.76 13.69
C THR A 93 10.21 -13.13 15.00
N ARG A 94 9.60 -12.03 15.43
CA ARG A 94 9.91 -11.36 16.70
C ARG A 94 9.11 -11.89 17.90
N ASP A 95 8.40 -13.01 17.73
CA ASP A 95 7.73 -13.75 18.81
C ASP A 95 8.73 -14.55 19.67
#